data_AF-A0A3A3ABP5-F1
#
_entry.id   AF-A0A3A3ABP5-F1
#
_cell.length_a   1.000
_cell.length_b   1.000
_cell.length_c   1.000
_cell.angle_alpha   90.00
_cell.angle_beta   90.00
_cell.angle_gamma   90.00
#
_symmetry.space_group_name_H-M   'P 1'
#
loop_
_entity.id
_entity.type
_entity.pdbx_description
1 polymer ?
#
loop_
_entity_poly.entity_id
_entity_poly.type
_entity_poly.pdbx_seq_one_letter_code
_entity_poly.pdbx_strand_id
1 'polypeptide(L)'
;MFKLARSTPIANAFRAATESSVQSRLAQQQRRNLSIHEYLSARLLKSYGVGMPKGEVARSAEEAEAVAKSIGNEDMVIKAQVLAGGRGKGSFDNGLKGGVRVIYS
;
A
#
# COMPACT_ATOMS: atom_id res chain seq x y z
N MET A 1 -23.29 50.16 -48.55
CA MET A 1 -22.32 49.92 -47.46
C MET A 1 -22.98 49.04 -46.40
N PHE A 2 -23.03 47.71 -46.57
CA PHE A 2 -23.40 46.77 -45.49
C PHE A 2 -22.75 45.41 -45.75
N LYS A 3 -21.85 44.97 -44.87
CA LYS A 3 -21.24 43.62 -44.85
C LYS A 3 -22.11 42.71 -43.98
N LEU A 4 -22.68 41.65 -44.55
CA LEU A 4 -23.29 40.57 -43.77
C LEU A 4 -22.19 39.64 -43.25
N ALA A 5 -21.93 39.68 -41.94
CA ALA A 5 -21.09 38.71 -41.25
C ALA A 5 -21.89 37.42 -41.05
N ARG A 6 -21.51 36.34 -41.75
CA ARG A 6 -22.00 34.99 -41.45
C ARG A 6 -21.16 34.45 -40.29
N SER A 7 -21.70 34.54 -39.08
CA SER A 7 -21.16 33.86 -37.91
C SER A 7 -21.52 32.37 -38.00
N THR A 8 -20.53 31.48 -38.00
CA THR A 8 -20.73 30.03 -37.86
C THR A 8 -20.27 29.57 -36.47
N PRO A 9 -21.01 29.86 -35.38
CA PRO A 9 -20.66 29.37 -34.05
C PRO A 9 -20.98 27.88 -33.86
N ILE A 10 -21.88 27.31 -34.67
CA ILE A 10 -22.41 25.95 -34.47
C ILE A 10 -21.40 24.86 -34.91
N ALA A 11 -20.64 25.10 -35.98
CA ALA A 11 -19.66 24.13 -36.49
C ALA A 11 -18.50 23.89 -35.51
N ASN A 12 -18.05 24.93 -34.79
CA ASN A 12 -16.99 24.82 -33.79
C ASN A 12 -17.48 24.09 -32.52
N ALA A 13 -18.75 24.26 -32.14
CA ALA A 13 -19.33 23.58 -30.98
C ALA A 13 -19.44 22.07 -31.18
N PHE A 14 -19.79 21.61 -32.40
CA PHE A 14 -19.87 20.18 -32.72
C PHE A 14 -18.50 19.48 -32.73
N ARG A 15 -17.44 20.18 -33.16
CA ARG A 15 -16.07 19.65 -33.15
C ARG A 15 -15.48 19.54 -31.74
N ALA A 16 -15.75 20.52 -30.89
CA ALA A 16 -15.33 20.49 -29.48
C ALA A 16 -16.00 19.36 -28.68
N ALA A 17 -17.26 19.04 -28.99
CA ALA A 17 -18.00 17.98 -28.31
C ALA A 17 -17.56 16.55 -28.69
N THR A 18 -16.93 16.38 -29.87
CA THR A 18 -16.47 15.07 -30.34
C THR A 18 -15.04 14.75 -29.88
N GLU A 19 -14.16 15.75 -29.77
CA GLU A 19 -12.75 15.55 -29.35
C GLU A 19 -12.58 15.34 -27.83
N SER A 20 -13.49 15.85 -26.98
CA SER A 20 -13.31 15.79 -25.51
C SER A 20 -13.44 14.38 -24.91
N SER A 21 -14.19 13.49 -25.56
CA SER A 21 -14.53 12.17 -25.01
C SER A 21 -13.41 11.11 -25.15
N VAL A 22 -12.46 11.35 -26.07
CA VAL A 22 -11.33 10.45 -26.35
C VAL A 22 -10.13 10.81 -25.47
N GLN A 23 -9.89 12.10 -25.23
CA GLN A 23 -8.78 12.57 -24.39
C GLN A 23 -8.94 12.16 -22.91
N SER A 24 -10.17 12.11 -22.39
CA SER A 24 -10.42 11.74 -20.99
C SER A 24 -10.07 10.29 -20.67
N ARG A 25 -10.18 9.36 -21.64
CA ARG A 25 -9.83 7.94 -21.45
C ARG A 25 -8.33 7.69 -21.45
N LEU A 26 -7.56 8.48 -22.20
CA LEU A 26 -6.09 8.38 -22.24
C LEU A 26 -5.42 8.99 -21.01
N ALA A 27 -6.10 9.90 -20.29
CA ALA A 27 -5.58 10.57 -19.11
C ALA A 27 -5.88 9.86 -17.78
N GLN A 28 -6.76 8.84 -17.77
CA GLN A 28 -7.09 8.11 -16.55
C GLN A 28 -6.06 7.03 -16.25
N GLN A 29 -4.89 7.43 -15.75
CA GLN A 29 -3.87 6.51 -15.28
C GLN A 29 -4.44 5.57 -14.21
N GLN A 30 -4.28 4.27 -14.39
CA GLN A 30 -4.76 3.26 -13.44
C GLN A 30 -4.14 3.51 -12.06
N ARG A 31 -4.93 4.00 -11.10
CA ARG A 31 -4.51 4.08 -9.70
C ARG A 31 -4.68 2.70 -9.08
N ARG A 32 -3.55 2.04 -8.76
CA ARG A 32 -3.55 0.79 -8.01
C ARG A 32 -3.37 1.12 -6.53
N ASN A 33 -4.42 0.91 -5.74
CA ASN A 33 -4.35 1.02 -4.29
C ASN A 33 -3.71 -0.26 -3.71
N LEU A 34 -2.40 -0.40 -3.90
CA LEU A 34 -1.66 -1.57 -3.45
C LEU A 34 -1.14 -1.36 -2.02
N SER A 35 -1.55 -2.24 -1.11
CA SER A 35 -0.96 -2.39 0.21
C SER A 35 -0.29 -3.75 0.31
N ILE A 36 0.98 -3.77 0.73
CA ILE A 36 1.73 -5.01 0.99
C ILE A 36 2.06 -5.12 2.48
N HIS A 37 2.22 -6.35 2.97
CA HIS A 37 2.55 -6.61 4.37
C HIS A 37 3.93 -6.05 4.75
N GLU A 38 4.11 -5.74 6.04
CA GLU A 38 5.34 -5.17 6.59
C GLU A 38 6.57 -6.02 6.23
N TYR A 39 6.48 -7.35 6.37
CA TYR A 39 7.62 -8.24 6.07
C TYR A 39 8.02 -8.24 4.59
N LEU A 40 7.07 -8.01 3.66
CA LEU A 40 7.36 -7.91 2.23
C LEU A 40 8.05 -6.59 1.91
N SER A 41 7.55 -5.49 2.48
CA SER A 41 8.17 -4.18 2.37
C SER A 41 9.60 -4.18 2.91
N ALA A 42 9.81 -4.77 4.10
CA ALA A 42 11.14 -4.88 4.71
C ALA A 42 12.09 -5.73 3.85
N ARG A 43 11.61 -6.84 3.29
CA ARG A 43 12.40 -7.69 2.38
C ARG A 43 12.80 -6.94 1.11
N LEU A 44 11.88 -6.18 0.52
CA LEU A 44 12.16 -5.34 -0.64
C LEU A 44 13.21 -4.27 -0.32
N LEU A 45 13.02 -3.53 0.77
CA LEU A 45 14.01 -2.52 1.20
C LEU A 45 15.39 -3.13 1.43
N LYS A 46 15.46 -4.29 2.09
CA LYS A 46 16.69 -5.03 2.30
C LYS A 46 17.37 -5.46 0.99
N SER A 47 16.62 -5.86 -0.04
CA SER A 47 17.20 -6.25 -1.34
C SER A 47 17.86 -5.08 -2.08
N TYR A 48 17.51 -3.85 -1.74
CA TYR A 48 18.13 -2.62 -2.25
C TYR A 48 19.19 -2.04 -1.29
N GLY A 49 19.62 -2.80 -0.27
CA GLY A 49 20.68 -2.38 0.66
C GLY A 49 20.23 -1.38 1.72
N VAL A 50 18.92 -1.15 1.88
CA VAL A 50 18.40 -0.29 2.96
C VAL A 50 18.47 -1.06 4.28
N GLY A 51 19.10 -0.46 5.30
CA GLY A 51 19.20 -1.04 6.63
C GLY A 51 17.83 -1.23 7.27
N MET A 52 17.46 -2.47 7.56
CA MET A 52 16.18 -2.86 8.17
C MET A 52 16.43 -3.73 9.41
N PRO A 53 15.52 -3.73 10.40
CA PRO A 53 15.62 -4.63 11.56
C PRO A 53 15.73 -6.10 11.11
N LYS A 54 16.53 -6.89 11.85
CA LYS A 54 16.57 -8.33 11.66
C LYS A 54 15.22 -8.92 12.07
N GLY A 55 14.65 -9.75 11.20
CA GLY A 55 13.37 -10.40 11.45
C GLY A 55 12.92 -11.23 10.25
N GLU A 56 12.03 -12.17 10.52
CA GLU A 56 11.49 -13.09 9.52
C GLU A 56 10.00 -13.34 9.79
N VAL A 57 9.27 -13.81 8.77
CA VAL A 57 7.85 -14.13 8.89
C VAL A 57 7.71 -15.57 9.35
N ALA A 58 6.81 -15.82 10.30
CA ALA A 58 6.43 -17.14 10.76
C ALA A 58 4.94 -17.38 10.49
N ARG A 59 4.60 -18.62 10.12
CA ARG A 59 3.22 -19.09 9.86
C ARG A 59 2.71 -20.03 10.94
N SER A 60 3.58 -20.51 11.81
CA SER A 60 3.24 -21.31 12.99
C SER A 60 3.95 -20.81 14.25
N ALA A 61 3.53 -21.31 15.41
CA ALA A 61 4.17 -20.97 16.68
C ALA A 61 5.61 -21.51 16.73
N GLU A 62 5.83 -22.71 16.20
CA GLU A 62 7.14 -23.38 16.14
C GLU A 62 8.10 -22.61 15.22
N GLU A 63 7.62 -22.13 14.06
CA GLU A 63 8.40 -21.25 13.19
C GLU A 63 8.75 -19.93 13.89
N ALA A 64 7.82 -19.35 14.65
CA ALA A 64 8.07 -18.11 15.39
C ALA A 64 9.15 -18.31 16.46
N GLU A 65 9.13 -19.44 17.17
CA GLU A 65 10.16 -19.80 18.15
C GLU A 65 11.52 -20.05 17.47
N ALA A 66 11.56 -20.73 16.33
CA ALA A 66 12.79 -20.96 15.59
C ALA A 66 13.42 -19.65 15.10
N VAL A 67 12.60 -18.72 14.59
CA VAL A 67 13.05 -17.36 14.21
C VAL A 67 13.52 -16.57 15.42
N ALA A 68 12.83 -16.68 16.56
CA ALA A 68 13.26 -16.04 17.80
C ALA A 68 14.69 -16.47 18.19
N LYS A 69 14.93 -17.78 18.20
CA LYS A 69 16.24 -18.37 18.53
C LYS A 69 17.33 -17.96 17.54
N SER A 70 17.00 -17.79 16.24
CA SER A 70 17.98 -17.39 15.23
C SER A 70 18.40 -15.92 15.31
N ILE A 71 17.52 -15.04 15.83
CA ILE A 71 17.82 -13.62 16.02
C ILE A 71 18.81 -13.41 17.18
N GLY A 72 18.70 -14.21 18.24
CA GLY A 72 19.71 -14.33 19.30
C GLY A 72 19.88 -13.11 20.22
N ASN A 73 18.88 -12.22 20.31
CA ASN A 73 18.91 -11.01 21.15
C ASN A 73 17.89 -11.09 22.30
N GLU A 74 18.16 -10.36 23.39
CA GLU A 74 17.32 -10.33 24.61
C GLU A 74 15.96 -9.64 24.39
N ASP A 75 15.93 -8.57 23.58
CA ASP A 75 14.70 -7.82 23.28
C ASP A 75 14.24 -8.07 21.84
N MET A 76 13.02 -8.61 21.70
CA MET A 76 12.41 -8.83 20.40
C MET A 76 10.98 -8.29 20.33
N VAL A 77 10.44 -8.17 19.11
CA VAL A 77 9.05 -7.78 18.90
C VAL A 77 8.37 -8.77 17.97
N ILE A 78 7.27 -9.38 18.45
CA ILE A 78 6.37 -10.14 17.60
C ILE A 78 5.24 -9.23 17.08
N LYS A 79 5.02 -9.26 15.77
CA LYS A 79 4.06 -8.39 15.09
C LYS A 79 3.13 -9.18 14.20
N ALA A 80 1.82 -9.05 14.45
CA ALA A 80 0.78 -9.56 13.58
C ALA A 80 0.88 -8.92 12.18
N GLN A 81 0.85 -9.77 11.16
CA GLN A 81 0.90 -9.35 9.76
C GLN A 81 -0.52 -9.18 9.22
N VAL A 82 -0.99 -7.92 9.17
CA VAL A 82 -2.29 -7.55 8.60
C VAL A 82 -2.17 -6.26 7.78
N LEU A 83 -3.01 -6.08 6.77
CA LEU A 83 -3.08 -4.84 5.97
C LEU A 83 -3.93 -3.78 6.67
N ALA A 84 -3.61 -3.49 7.92
CA ALA A 84 -4.30 -2.51 8.75
C ALA A 84 -3.35 -1.81 9.73
N GLY A 85 -3.65 -0.55 10.04
CA GLY A 85 -3.01 0.19 11.13
C GLY A 85 -3.54 -0.22 12.51
N GLY A 86 -3.02 0.39 13.58
CA GLY A 86 -3.58 0.24 14.93
C GLY A 86 -3.31 -1.11 15.63
N ARG A 87 -2.47 -1.97 15.05
CA ARG A 87 -2.17 -3.33 15.54
C ARG A 87 -1.84 -3.40 17.03
N GLY A 88 -1.04 -2.49 17.56
CA GLY A 88 -0.65 -2.48 18.99
C GLY A 88 -1.81 -2.30 19.96
N LYS A 89 -2.90 -1.66 19.54
CA LYS A 89 -4.13 -1.47 20.34
C LYS A 89 -5.25 -2.47 19.99
N GLY A 90 -5.02 -3.37 19.03
CA GLY A 90 -6.00 -4.36 18.61
C GLY A 90 -6.17 -5.50 19.61
N SER A 91 -7.16 -6.35 19.37
CA SER A 91 -7.42 -7.58 20.14
C SER A 91 -7.75 -8.73 19.20
N PHE A 92 -7.47 -9.95 19.64
CA PHE A 92 -7.83 -11.19 18.97
C PHE A 92 -9.12 -11.76 19.58
N ASP A 93 -9.81 -12.61 18.82
CA ASP A 93 -11.05 -13.30 19.22
C ASP A 93 -10.87 -14.25 20.41
N ASN A 94 -9.67 -14.79 20.59
CA ASN A 94 -9.27 -15.58 21.74
C ASN A 94 -8.96 -14.76 23.01
N GLY A 95 -9.18 -13.44 22.99
CA GLY A 95 -8.95 -12.55 24.12
C GLY A 95 -7.53 -12.00 24.25
N LEU A 96 -6.58 -12.43 23.41
CA LEU A 96 -5.23 -11.84 23.39
C LEU A 96 -5.29 -10.35 22.99
N LYS A 97 -4.55 -9.50 23.70
CA LYS A 97 -4.51 -8.05 23.46
C LYS A 97 -3.17 -7.62 22.87
N GLY A 98 -3.25 -6.79 21.84
CA GLY A 98 -2.13 -6.18 21.13
C GLY A 98 -1.52 -7.12 20.08
N GLY A 99 -1.60 -6.71 18.81
CA GLY A 99 -0.92 -7.36 17.68
C GLY A 99 0.54 -6.94 17.50
N VAL A 100 1.10 -6.17 18.44
CA VAL A 100 2.53 -5.82 18.51
C VAL A 100 2.94 -5.98 19.97
N ARG A 101 3.84 -6.92 20.26
CA ARG A 101 4.25 -7.27 21.63
C ARG A 101 5.76 -7.36 21.70
N VAL A 102 6.33 -6.76 22.75
CA VAL A 102 7.74 -6.95 23.10
C VAL A 102 7.86 -8.30 23.81
N ILE A 103 8.89 -9.05 23.46
CA ILE A 103 9.27 -10.31 24.08
C ILE A 103 10.59 -10.04 24.78
N TYR A 104 10.63 -10.34 26.08
CA TYR A 104 11.84 -10.32 26.89
C TYR A 104 12.30 -11.77 27.05
N SER A 105 13.61 -12.02 26.88
CA SER A 105 14.25 -13.32 27.15
C SER A 105 14.42 -13.58 28.64
#